data_AF-A0AB37HPF9-F1
#
_entry.id   AF-A0AB37HPF9-F1
#
_cell.length_a   1.000
_cell.length_b   1.000
_cell.length_c   1.000
_cell.angle_alpha   90.00
_cell.angle_beta   90.00
_cell.angle_gamma   90.00
#
_symmetry.space_group_name_H-M   'P 1'
#
loop_
_entity.id
_entity.type
_entity.pdbx_description
1 polymer ?
#
loop_
_entity_poly.entity_id
_entity_poly.type
_entity_poly.pdbx_seq_one_letter_code
_entity_poly.pdbx_strand_id
1 'polypeptide(L)'
;MNIKKDIVKRESPDIWKWAGTRISSLICSETLIDEFIECEKQKIEKAERDLLDIHVFNYEDGGYPMVNIDFLTRPKQNINMRGN
;
A
#
# COMPACT_ATOMS: atom_id res chain seq x y z
N MET A 1 22.36 10.40 -0.03
CA MET A 1 21.51 9.73 -1.05
C MET A 1 20.95 8.51 -0.36
N ASN A 2 19.68 8.56 0.05
CA ASN A 2 19.09 7.47 0.82
C ASN A 2 18.71 6.35 -0.16
N ILE A 3 19.40 5.22 -0.07
CA ILE A 3 19.20 4.07 -0.96
C ILE A 3 17.88 3.41 -0.54
N LYS A 4 16.92 3.35 -1.47
CA LYS A 4 15.65 2.62 -1.28
C LYS A 4 15.90 1.14 -1.57
N LYS A 5 15.57 0.27 -0.62
CA LYS A 5 15.68 -1.18 -0.79
C LYS A 5 14.31 -1.82 -0.64
N ASP A 6 13.92 -2.59 -1.66
CA ASP A 6 12.63 -3.27 -1.70
C ASP A 6 12.68 -4.52 -0.82
N ILE A 7 11.66 -4.68 0.03
CA ILE A 7 11.57 -5.82 0.97
C ILE A 7 10.55 -6.84 0.45
N VAL A 8 9.38 -6.36 0.01
CA VAL A 8 8.37 -7.20 -0.63
C VAL A 8 7.98 -6.50 -1.94
N LYS A 9 8.37 -7.10 -3.06
CA LYS A 9 8.08 -6.56 -4.40
C LYS A 9 7.05 -7.44 -5.11
N ARG A 10 5.83 -6.94 -5.26
CA ARG A 10 5.04 -7.09 -6.49
C ARG A 10 4.87 -5.66 -7.00
N GLU A 11 5.68 -5.33 -8.00
CA GLU A 11 5.74 -4.07 -8.78
C GLU A 11 5.63 -2.72 -8.02
N SER A 12 6.80 -2.06 -7.89
CA SER A 12 6.94 -0.69 -7.37
C SER A 12 6.47 0.37 -8.37
N PRO A 13 6.03 1.57 -7.93
CA PRO A 13 5.09 2.38 -8.69
C PRO A 13 5.61 3.72 -9.17
N ASP A 14 6.55 3.70 -10.10
CA ASP A 14 6.74 4.90 -10.92
C ASP A 14 5.44 5.27 -11.70
N ILE A 15 4.40 4.39 -11.67
CA ILE A 15 3.16 4.49 -12.47
C ILE A 15 1.85 4.25 -11.65
N TRP A 16 1.79 4.35 -10.31
CA TRP A 16 0.51 4.15 -9.56
C TRP A 16 -0.52 5.29 -9.65
N LYS A 17 -0.30 6.27 -10.52
CA LYS A 17 -1.24 7.37 -10.73
C LYS A 17 -2.18 7.05 -11.88
N TRP A 18 -3.27 6.36 -11.57
CA TRP A 18 -4.42 6.20 -12.46
C TRP A 18 -5.58 7.05 -11.96
N ALA A 19 -6.51 7.42 -12.85
CA ALA A 19 -7.67 8.21 -12.45
C ALA A 19 -8.47 7.48 -11.36
N GLY A 20 -8.68 8.15 -10.22
CA GLY A 20 -9.43 7.61 -9.07
C GLY A 20 -8.62 6.73 -8.11
N THR A 21 -7.33 6.44 -8.35
CA THR A 21 -6.50 5.75 -7.36
C THR A 21 -6.01 6.71 -6.26
N ARG A 22 -5.72 6.14 -5.08
CA ARG A 22 -5.11 6.83 -3.95
C ARG A 22 -3.97 5.96 -3.41
N ILE A 23 -2.85 6.61 -3.11
CA ILE A 23 -1.72 6.01 -2.40
C ILE A 23 -1.80 6.48 -0.95
N SER A 24 -1.70 5.55 0.00
CA SER A 24 -1.54 5.82 1.43
C SER A 24 -0.30 5.11 1.94
N SER A 25 0.45 5.76 2.82
CA SER A 25 1.73 5.26 3.33
C SER A 25 1.66 5.10 4.85
N LEU A 26 2.29 4.05 5.38
CA LEU A 26 2.54 3.88 6.81
C LEU A 26 3.99 3.46 7.05
N ILE A 27 4.47 3.70 8.26
CA ILE A 27 5.81 3.32 8.70
C ILE A 27 5.67 2.38 9.91
N CYS A 28 6.37 1.25 9.89
CA CYS A 28 6.41 0.31 11.01
C CYS A 28 7.78 -0.36 11.17
N SER A 29 7.96 -1.11 12.25
CA SER A 29 9.12 -2.00 12.42
C SER A 29 9.11 -3.10 11.34
N GLU A 30 10.29 -3.55 10.89
CA GLU A 30 10.44 -4.75 10.02
C GLU A 30 9.74 -5.99 10.59
N THR A 31 9.60 -6.09 11.92
CA THR A 31 8.96 -7.23 12.59
C THR A 31 7.44 -7.18 12.61
N LEU A 32 6.81 -6.06 12.24
CA LEU A 32 5.36 -5.83 12.37
C LEU A 32 4.68 -5.60 11.01
N ILE A 33 5.38 -5.87 9.90
CA ILE A 33 4.90 -5.62 8.52
C ILE A 33 3.52 -6.27 8.30
N ASP A 34 3.41 -7.57 8.56
CA ASP A 34 2.19 -8.33 8.27
C ASP A 34 0.99 -7.86 9.12
N GLU A 35 1.22 -7.56 10.40
CA GLU A 35 0.18 -7.07 11.31
C GLU A 35 -0.38 -5.72 10.82
N PHE A 36 0.51 -4.81 10.43
CA PHE A 36 0.10 -3.50 9.92
C PHE A 36 -0.59 -3.59 8.57
N ILE A 37 -0.15 -4.50 7.68
CA ILE A 37 -0.83 -4.76 6.41
C ILE A 37 -2.26 -5.25 6.65
N GLU A 38 -2.47 -6.20 7.56
CA GLU A 38 -3.80 -6.72 7.87
C GLU A 38 -4.70 -5.66 8.52
N CYS A 39 -4.17 -4.87 9.46
CA CYS A 39 -4.90 -3.75 10.03
C CYS A 39 -5.32 -2.72 8.96
N GLU A 40 -4.44 -2.40 8.01
CA GLU A 40 -4.74 -1.43 6.98
C GLU A 40 -5.73 -1.97 5.93
N LYS A 41 -5.65 -3.25 5.57
CA LYS A 41 -6.66 -3.93 4.73
C LYS A 41 -8.07 -3.76 5.29
N GLN A 42 -8.25 -3.96 6.60
CA GLN A 42 -9.55 -3.78 7.25
C GLN A 42 -10.04 -2.33 7.17
N LYS A 43 -9.16 -1.33 7.28
CA LYS A 43 -9.52 0.08 7.13
C LYS A 43 -9.91 0.41 5.68
N ILE A 44 -9.17 -0.12 4.71
CA ILE A 44 -9.44 0.06 3.28
C ILE A 44 -10.82 -0.51 2.93
N GLU A 45 -11.13 -1.70 3.44
CA GLU A 45 -12.43 -2.33 3.24
C GLU A 45 -13.58 -1.54 3.87
N LYS A 46 -13.41 -1.06 5.11
CA LYS A 46 -14.37 -0.19 5.80
C LYS A 46 -14.58 1.15 5.08
N ALA A 47 -13.58 1.62 4.35
CA ALA A 47 -13.65 2.83 3.54
C ALA A 47 -14.30 2.61 2.15
N GLU A 48 -14.84 1.42 1.89
CA GLU A 48 -15.42 1.03 0.60
C GLU A 48 -14.43 1.19 -0.56
N ARG A 49 -13.18 0.79 -0.35
CA ARG A 49 -12.12 0.82 -1.36
C ARG A 49 -11.62 -0.59 -1.66
N ASP A 50 -11.18 -0.77 -2.89
CA ASP A 50 -10.41 -1.96 -3.31
C ASP A 50 -8.93 -1.69 -3.07
N LEU A 51 -8.25 -2.66 -2.47
CA LEU A 51 -6.79 -2.72 -2.44
C LEU A 51 -6.32 -3.28 -3.79
N LEU A 52 -5.48 -2.52 -4.50
CA LEU A 52 -4.91 -2.91 -5.77
C LEU A 52 -3.51 -3.50 -5.59
N ASP A 53 -2.69 -2.89 -4.74
CA ASP A 53 -1.30 -3.29 -4.58
C ASP A 53 -0.69 -2.79 -3.25
N ILE A 54 0.39 -3.42 -2.82
CA ILE A 54 1.16 -3.09 -1.61
C ILE A 54 2.65 -3.09 -1.92
N HIS A 55 3.35 -2.00 -1.60
CA HIS A 55 4.80 -1.88 -1.74
C HIS A 55 5.46 -1.69 -0.38
N VAL A 56 6.31 -2.63 0.02
CA VAL A 56 7.10 -2.55 1.26
C VAL A 56 8.56 -2.27 0.94
N PHE A 57 9.12 -1.20 1.52
CA PHE A 57 10.51 -0.80 1.31
C PHE A 57 11.12 -0.18 2.57
N ASN A 58 12.43 -0.23 2.70
CA ASN A 58 13.16 0.56 3.71
C ASN A 58 14.06 1.58 3.03
N TYR A 59 14.44 2.59 3.80
CA TYR A 59 15.56 3.47 3.48
C TYR A 59 16.74 3.02 4.34
N GLU A 60 17.90 2.79 3.74
CA GLU A 60 19.12 2.55 4.51
C GLU A 60 19.56 3.87 5.16
N ASP A 61 19.00 4.18 6.32
CA ASP A 61 19.41 5.28 7.18
C ASP A 61 19.67 4.69 8.57
N GLY A 62 20.95 4.61 8.95
CA GLY A 62 21.54 3.68 9.93
C GLY A 62 21.13 3.84 11.41
N GLY A 63 19.89 4.24 11.68
CA GLY A 63 19.33 4.38 13.03
C GLY A 63 18.50 3.19 13.50
N TYR A 64 17.54 2.70 12.70
CA TYR A 64 16.58 1.65 13.10
C TYR A 64 15.98 0.93 11.88
N PRO A 65 15.70 -0.39 11.94
CA PRO A 65 15.07 -1.16 10.85
C PRO A 65 13.59 -0.80 10.72
N MET A 66 13.32 0.35 10.11
CA MET A 66 11.98 0.85 9.80
C MET A 66 11.64 0.56 8.34
N VAL A 67 10.42 0.11 8.12
CA VAL A 67 9.84 -0.10 6.79
C VAL A 67 8.75 0.91 6.52
N ASN A 68 8.65 1.30 5.28
CA ASN A 68 7.53 2.02 4.72
C ASN A 68 6.68 1.01 3.95
N ILE A 69 5.36 1.15 4.09
CA ILE A 69 4.39 0.35 3.36
C ILE A 69 3.45 1.32 2.64
N ASP A 70 3.47 1.28 1.31
CA ASP A 70 2.56 2.02 0.46
C ASP A 70 1.42 1.10 -0.01
N PHE A 71 0.19 1.59 0.08
CA PHE A 71 -1.01 0.90 -0.37
C PHE A 71 -1.62 1.65 -1.54
N LEU A 72 -1.78 0.96 -2.67
CA LEU A 72 -2.56 1.47 -3.78
C LEU A 72 -4.01 1.05 -3.62
N THR A 73 -4.92 2.02 -3.61
CA THR A 73 -6.35 1.74 -3.50
C THR A 73 -7.16 2.50 -4.54
N ARG A 74 -8.33 1.99 -4.89
CA ARG A 74 -9.35 2.71 -5.67
C ARG A 74 -10.72 2.63 -4.99
N PRO A 75 -11.67 3.53 -5.26
CA PRO A 75 -13.06 3.34 -4.86
C PRO A 75 -13.57 1.97 -5.34
N LYS A 76 -14.33 1.26 -4.50
CA LYS A 76 -15.04 0.06 -4.94
C LYS A 76 -15.92 0.44 -6.13
N GLN A 77 -15.74 -0.26 -7.24
CA GLN A 77 -16.71 -0.17 -8.32
C GLN A 77 -17.91 -0.99 -7.88
N ASN A 78 -18.98 -0.33 -7.44
CA ASN A 78 -20.27 -1.00 -7.30
C ASN A 78 -20.69 -1.49 -8.69
N ILE A 79 -20.46 -2.77 -8.96
CA ILE A 79 -21.00 -3.46 -10.12
C ILE A 79 -22.50 -3.66 -9.85
N ASN A 80 -23.26 -2.57 -9.79
CA ASN A 80 -24.72 -2.63 -9.69
C ASN A 80 -25.32 -2.03 -10.96
N MET A 81 -25.80 -2.97 -11.79
CA MET A 81 -26.96 -2.84 -12.68
C MET A 81 -26.89 -1.77 -13.80
N ARG A 82 -26.24 -2.15 -14.91
CA ARG A 82 -26.76 -1.83 -16.25
C ARG A 82 -26.76 -3.09 -17.11
N GLY A 83 -27.91 -3.72 -17.17
CA GLY A 83 -28.25 -4.80 -18.08
C GLY A 83 -29.76 -4.97 -18.07
N ASN A 84 -30.44 -3.91 -18.52
CA ASN A 84 -31.85 -3.94 -18.93
C ASN A 84 -31.89 -4.37 -20.39
#